data_AF-A0A1G9JFR5-F1
#
_entry.id   AF-A0A1G9JFR5-F1
#
_cell.length_a   1.000
_cell.length_b   1.000
_cell.length_c   1.000
_cell.angle_alpha   90.00
_cell.angle_beta   90.00
_cell.angle_gamma   90.00
#
_symmetry.space_group_name_H-M   'P 1'
#
loop_
_entity.id
_entity.type
_entity.pdbx_description
1 polymer ?
#
loop_
_entity_poly.entity_id
_entity_poly.type
_entity_poly.pdbx_seq_one_letter_code
_entity_poly.pdbx_strand_id
1 'polypeptide(L)'
;MARTSSRRSRRAALAGALLTSVLLTMSTATPANAVTVPVQVHYIDQDGWGTTKYDVRFNGTVSSYGPHGYVIQGELDAYCHHGAMTRQSVRLDYGATHRGWQDVRFWCDETPVPIYLHGQRDYGDSVDLKVGATSGVFNTYNFGSTYRISIGTD
;
A
#
# COMPACT_ATOMS: atom_id res chain seq x y z
N MET A 1 -17.10 61.07 28.47
CA MET A 1 -15.90 61.71 27.85
C MET A 1 -15.86 61.23 26.39
N ALA A 2 -16.34 61.93 25.37
CA ALA A 2 -16.07 63.29 24.85
C ALA A 2 -14.72 63.45 24.11
N ARG A 3 -14.84 63.58 22.77
CA ARG A 3 -13.90 64.16 21.77
C ARG A 3 -12.64 63.30 21.46
N THR A 4 -12.07 63.27 20.26
CA THR A 4 -12.00 64.28 19.19
C THR A 4 -11.63 63.62 17.85
N SER A 5 -12.19 64.14 16.76
CA SER A 5 -11.82 63.83 15.38
C SER A 5 -10.41 64.27 15.02
N SER A 6 -9.82 63.68 13.98
CA SER A 6 -8.89 64.37 13.09
C SER A 6 -8.93 63.77 11.68
N ARG A 7 -9.29 64.63 10.72
CA ARG A 7 -9.40 64.36 9.28
C ARG A 7 -8.05 64.54 8.57
N ARG A 8 -8.06 64.08 7.30
CA ARG A 8 -7.19 64.46 6.15
C ARG A 8 -5.86 63.70 6.12
N SER A 9 -5.35 63.24 4.98
CA SER A 9 -5.36 63.90 3.67
C SER A 9 -5.17 62.90 2.53
N ARG A 10 -5.79 63.20 1.39
CA ARG A 10 -5.58 62.56 0.09
C ARG A 10 -4.13 62.73 -0.36
N ARG A 11 -3.52 61.67 -0.90
CA ARG A 11 -2.59 61.77 -2.04
C ARG A 11 -2.83 60.61 -2.99
N ALA A 12 -3.26 60.98 -4.19
CA ALA A 12 -3.18 60.16 -5.38
C ALA A 12 -1.70 60.05 -5.79
N ALA A 13 -1.28 58.85 -6.19
CA ALA A 13 -0.16 58.62 -7.08
C ALA A 13 -0.36 57.20 -7.65
N LEU A 14 -0.92 57.12 -8.86
CA LEU A 14 -0.18 56.99 -10.11
C LEU A 14 0.31 55.56 -10.35
N ALA A 15 -0.43 54.94 -11.26
CA ALA A 15 -0.14 53.79 -12.09
C ALA A 15 1.35 53.48 -12.28
N GLY A 16 1.65 52.21 -12.09
CA GLY A 16 2.91 51.56 -12.47
C GLY A 16 2.79 50.06 -12.32
N ALA A 17 1.70 49.46 -12.82
CA ALA A 17 1.59 48.01 -12.90
C ALA A 17 2.50 47.51 -14.04
N LEU A 18 3.77 47.27 -13.73
CA LEU A 18 4.66 46.48 -14.56
C LEU A 18 4.09 45.06 -14.61
N LEU A 19 3.37 44.76 -15.68
CA LEU A 19 3.04 43.40 -16.11
C LEU A 19 4.34 42.72 -16.54
N THR A 20 5.13 42.25 -15.57
CA THR A 20 6.14 41.23 -15.83
C THR A 20 5.41 39.94 -16.14
N SER A 21 5.23 39.69 -17.44
CA SER A 21 4.81 38.40 -17.98
C SER A 21 5.88 37.37 -17.60
N VAL A 22 5.77 36.79 -16.41
CA VAL A 22 6.55 35.61 -16.03
C VAL A 22 6.07 34.51 -16.97
N LEU A 23 6.85 34.25 -18.00
CA LEU A 23 6.78 33.02 -18.79
C LEU A 23 7.08 31.88 -17.83
N LEU A 24 6.05 31.43 -17.11
CA LEU A 24 6.03 30.14 -16.45
C LEU A 24 6.24 29.12 -17.57
N THR A 25 7.49 28.69 -17.71
CA THR A 25 7.84 27.51 -18.48
C THR A 25 6.98 26.42 -17.86
N MET A 26 5.90 26.07 -18.55
CA MET A 26 5.09 24.92 -18.20
C MET A 26 5.96 23.71 -18.45
N SER A 27 6.79 23.38 -17.47
CA SER A 27 7.46 22.10 -17.40
C SER A 27 6.35 21.08 -17.39
N THR A 28 6.08 20.50 -18.55
CA THR A 28 5.26 19.31 -18.66
C THR A 28 6.02 18.27 -17.87
N ALA A 29 5.63 18.07 -16.60
CA ALA A 29 6.13 16.99 -15.79
C ALA A 29 5.85 15.72 -16.58
N THR A 30 6.90 15.17 -17.19
CA THR A 30 6.84 13.83 -17.79
C THR A 30 6.36 12.92 -16.68
N PRO A 31 5.27 12.16 -16.89
CA PRO A 31 4.77 11.28 -15.85
C PRO A 31 5.93 10.38 -15.42
N ALA A 32 6.28 10.45 -14.14
CA ALA A 32 7.31 9.57 -13.60
C ALA A 32 6.83 8.13 -13.84
N ASN A 33 7.69 7.34 -14.48
CA ASN A 33 7.34 5.97 -14.86
C ASN A 33 7.14 5.17 -13.58
N ALA A 34 5.91 4.74 -13.31
CA ALA A 34 5.59 3.94 -12.14
C ALA A 34 6.45 2.66 -12.11
N VAL A 35 7.35 2.56 -11.13
CA VAL A 35 8.17 1.36 -10.93
C VAL A 35 7.25 0.21 -10.52
N THR A 36 7.23 -0.86 -11.32
CA THR A 36 6.47 -2.08 -11.05
C THR A 36 7.43 -3.22 -10.78
N VAL A 37 7.33 -3.85 -9.61
CA VAL A 37 8.19 -4.93 -9.15
C VAL A 37 7.39 -6.22 -9.03
N PRO A 38 7.79 -7.32 -9.71
CA PRO A 38 7.16 -8.62 -9.50
C PRO A 38 7.47 -9.15 -8.10
N VAL A 39 6.49 -9.78 -7.46
CA VAL A 39 6.63 -10.33 -6.11
C VAL A 39 6.03 -11.74 -6.03
N GLN A 40 6.73 -12.61 -5.32
CA GLN A 40 6.26 -13.95 -4.95
C GLN A 40 6.47 -14.14 -3.45
N VAL A 41 5.38 -14.35 -2.72
CA VAL A 41 5.37 -14.53 -1.26
C VAL A 41 4.73 -15.88 -0.98
N HIS A 42 5.34 -16.69 -0.12
CA HIS A 42 4.77 -17.99 0.23
C HIS A 42 4.90 -18.32 1.71
N TYR A 43 4.02 -19.20 2.18
CA TYR A 43 4.03 -19.82 3.48
C TYR A 43 3.70 -21.30 3.31
N ILE A 44 4.68 -22.16 3.61
CA ILE A 44 4.54 -23.61 3.56
C ILE A 44 4.77 -24.13 4.97
N ASP A 45 3.82 -24.92 5.49
CA ASP A 45 3.92 -25.59 6.77
C ASP A 45 3.68 -27.08 6.58
N GLN A 46 4.54 -27.90 7.18
CA GLN A 46 4.52 -29.35 7.09
C GLN A 46 4.35 -29.97 8.48
N ASP A 47 3.71 -31.13 8.56
CA ASP A 47 3.65 -31.90 9.80
C ASP A 47 4.99 -32.63 10.07
N GLY A 48 5.06 -33.34 11.20
CA GLY A 48 6.25 -34.11 11.59
C GLY A 48 6.59 -35.27 10.67
N TRP A 49 5.71 -35.61 9.72
CA TRP A 49 5.92 -36.65 8.71
C TRP A 49 6.25 -36.06 7.32
N GLY A 50 6.36 -34.73 7.22
CA GLY A 50 6.65 -34.03 5.97
C GLY A 50 5.42 -33.81 5.06
N THR A 51 4.21 -34.09 5.55
CA THR A 51 2.97 -33.82 4.81
C THR A 51 2.68 -32.33 4.86
N THR A 52 2.44 -31.71 3.70
CA THR A 52 2.03 -30.31 3.63
C THR A 52 0.69 -30.11 4.32
N LYS A 53 0.69 -29.29 5.38
CA LYS A 53 -0.52 -28.84 6.07
C LYS A 53 -1.10 -27.59 5.43
N TYR A 54 -0.22 -26.67 5.04
CA TYR A 54 -0.57 -25.40 4.40
C TYR A 54 0.44 -25.08 3.31
N ASP A 55 -0.04 -24.60 2.17
CA ASP A 55 0.78 -23.98 1.13
C ASP A 55 0.02 -22.77 0.61
N VAL A 56 0.39 -21.58 1.09
CA VAL A 56 -0.24 -20.30 0.71
C VAL A 56 0.75 -19.52 -0.12
N ARG A 57 0.33 -19.03 -1.29
CA ARG A 57 1.17 -18.32 -2.23
C ARG A 57 0.47 -17.09 -2.75
N PHE A 58 1.17 -15.96 -2.74
CA PHE A 58 0.78 -14.77 -3.46
C PHE A 58 1.77 -14.55 -4.61
N ASN A 59 1.24 -14.48 -5.84
CA ASN A 59 2.00 -14.19 -7.04
C ASN A 59 1.45 -12.92 -7.68
N GLY A 60 2.26 -11.89 -7.82
CA GLY A 60 1.77 -10.61 -8.32
C GLY A 60 2.85 -9.57 -8.57
N THR A 61 2.43 -8.32 -8.46
CA THR A 61 3.26 -7.13 -8.61
C THR A 61 2.93 -6.12 -7.54
N VAL A 62 3.93 -5.32 -7.18
CA VAL A 62 3.77 -4.10 -6.39
C VAL A 62 4.28 -2.95 -7.21
N SER A 63 3.47 -1.91 -7.38
CA SER A 63 3.86 -0.71 -8.13
C SER A 63 3.67 0.56 -7.32
N SER A 64 4.48 1.57 -7.61
CA SER A 64 4.24 2.93 -7.12
C SER A 64 2.96 3.50 -7.71
N TYR A 65 2.27 4.32 -6.92
CA TYR A 65 1.12 5.12 -7.37
C TYR A 65 1.34 6.56 -6.93
N GLY A 66 2.27 7.22 -7.62
CA GLY A 66 2.84 8.50 -7.23
C GLY A 66 3.73 8.41 -5.97
N PRO A 67 4.09 9.57 -5.40
CA PRO A 67 5.10 9.65 -4.32
C PRO A 67 4.64 9.07 -2.99
N HIS A 68 3.32 8.93 -2.79
CA HIS A 68 2.71 8.52 -1.52
C HIS A 68 1.81 7.29 -1.63
N GLY A 69 1.64 6.73 -2.82
CA GLY A 69 0.76 5.59 -3.07
C GLY A 69 1.51 4.34 -3.51
N TYR A 70 0.84 3.21 -3.38
CA TYR A 70 1.22 1.96 -4.03
C TYR A 70 0.00 1.12 -4.40
N VAL A 71 0.17 0.23 -5.37
CA VAL A 71 -0.81 -0.77 -5.79
C VAL A 71 -0.19 -2.15 -5.66
N ILE A 72 -0.97 -3.10 -5.15
CA ILE A 72 -0.64 -4.53 -5.15
C ILE A 72 -1.66 -5.23 -6.03
N GLN A 73 -1.19 -5.96 -7.04
CA GLN A 73 -2.04 -6.71 -7.94
C GLN A 73 -1.50 -8.12 -8.16
N GLY A 74 -2.34 -9.14 -8.07
CA GLY A 74 -1.91 -10.52 -8.27
C GLY A 74 -3.00 -11.53 -7.97
N GLU A 75 -2.59 -12.74 -7.65
CA GLU A 75 -3.46 -13.85 -7.25
C GLU A 75 -2.96 -14.42 -5.92
N LEU A 76 -3.89 -14.67 -5.01
CA LEU A 76 -3.65 -15.40 -3.77
C LEU A 76 -4.22 -16.81 -3.95
N ASP A 77 -3.32 -17.79 -3.95
CA ASP A 77 -3.64 -19.21 -4.05
C ASP A 77 -3.29 -19.92 -2.75
N ALA A 78 -4.06 -20.94 -2.39
CA ALA A 78 -3.85 -21.67 -1.17
C ALA A 78 -4.30 -23.14 -1.24
N TYR A 79 -3.49 -23.98 -0.61
CA TYR A 79 -3.86 -25.31 -0.18
C TYR A 79 -3.91 -25.36 1.35
N CYS A 80 -4.99 -25.90 1.89
CA CYS A 80 -5.16 -26.14 3.32
C CYS A 80 -5.60 -27.59 3.54
N HIS A 81 -4.92 -28.29 4.44
CA HIS A 81 -5.12 -29.72 4.65
C HIS A 81 -6.52 -30.05 5.19
N HIS A 82 -7.15 -31.05 4.58
CA HIS A 82 -8.43 -31.59 5.02
C HIS A 82 -8.27 -32.33 6.36
N GLY A 83 -8.91 -31.86 7.41
CA GLY A 83 -8.81 -32.46 8.75
C GLY A 83 -8.93 -31.50 9.91
N ALA A 84 -8.96 -30.18 9.65
CA ALA A 84 -9.29 -29.20 10.67
C ALA A 84 -10.75 -29.36 11.14
N MET A 85 -10.99 -29.18 12.44
CA MET A 85 -12.35 -29.18 13.00
C MET A 85 -13.11 -27.90 12.62
N THR A 86 -12.39 -26.84 12.26
CA THR A 86 -12.93 -25.55 11.85
C THR A 86 -12.59 -25.24 10.40
N ARG A 87 -13.41 -24.40 9.75
CA ARG A 87 -13.10 -23.86 8.42
C ARG A 87 -11.82 -23.03 8.51
N GLN A 88 -10.87 -23.34 7.64
CA GLN A 88 -9.58 -22.65 7.57
C GLN A 88 -9.65 -21.45 6.63
N SER A 89 -8.94 -20.39 6.97
CA SER A 89 -8.84 -19.18 6.16
C SER A 89 -7.39 -18.81 5.92
N VAL A 90 -7.14 -18.17 4.78
CA VAL A 90 -5.86 -17.59 4.40
C VAL A 90 -5.91 -16.07 4.49
N ARG A 91 -4.72 -15.48 4.62
CA ARG A 91 -4.57 -14.05 4.84
C ARG A 91 -3.35 -13.52 4.08
N LEU A 92 -3.52 -12.39 3.42
CA LEU A 92 -2.44 -11.57 2.88
C LEU A 92 -2.32 -10.32 3.75
N ASP A 93 -1.20 -10.21 4.46
CA ASP A 93 -0.81 -9.03 5.22
C ASP A 93 0.06 -8.13 4.34
N TYR A 94 -0.28 -6.85 4.29
CA TYR A 94 0.44 -5.87 3.48
C TYR A 94 0.46 -4.50 4.17
N GLY A 95 1.46 -3.68 3.89
CA GLY A 95 1.54 -2.33 4.45
C GLY A 95 2.81 -1.60 4.06
N ALA A 96 2.82 -0.28 4.19
CA ALA A 96 4.07 0.46 4.17
C ALA A 96 4.86 0.17 5.45
N THR A 97 6.17 0.00 5.34
CA THR A 97 7.05 -0.47 6.43
C THR A 97 6.86 0.35 7.70
N HIS A 98 6.62 1.65 7.57
CA HIS A 98 6.50 2.57 8.72
C HIS A 98 5.06 2.93 9.10
N ARG A 99 4.04 2.49 8.35
CA ARG A 99 2.62 2.85 8.60
C ARG A 99 1.77 1.71 9.17
N GLY A 100 2.37 0.56 9.41
CA GLY A 100 1.69 -0.61 9.98
C GLY A 100 0.99 -1.48 8.91
N TRP A 101 0.35 -2.55 9.39
CA TRP A 101 -0.19 -3.62 8.58
C TRP A 101 -1.69 -3.48 8.32
N GLN A 102 -2.10 -3.82 7.11
CA GLN A 102 -3.48 -4.09 6.70
C GLN A 102 -3.57 -5.56 6.27
N ASP A 103 -4.81 -6.08 6.16
CA ASP A 103 -5.02 -7.43 5.72
C ASP A 103 -6.30 -7.67 4.93
N VAL A 104 -6.24 -8.66 4.05
CA VAL A 104 -7.40 -9.28 3.41
C VAL A 104 -7.41 -10.78 3.71
N ARG A 105 -8.61 -11.35 3.84
CA ARG A 105 -8.82 -12.74 4.24
C ARG A 105 -9.83 -13.41 3.32
N PHE A 106 -9.57 -14.69 3.05
CA PHE A 106 -10.41 -15.55 2.24
C PHE A 106 -10.46 -16.92 2.87
N TRP A 107 -11.54 -17.67 2.62
CA TRP A 107 -11.57 -19.06 3.04
C TRP A 107 -10.70 -19.91 2.10
N CYS A 108 -10.07 -20.96 2.60
CA CYS A 108 -9.17 -21.79 1.78
C CYS A 108 -9.89 -22.48 0.61
N ASP A 109 -11.20 -22.70 0.70
CA ASP A 109 -12.03 -23.28 -0.36
C ASP A 109 -12.50 -22.23 -1.39
N GLU A 110 -12.15 -20.96 -1.20
CA GLU A 110 -12.44 -19.86 -2.14
C GLU A 110 -11.23 -19.47 -3.00
N THR A 111 -10.04 -20.01 -2.71
CA THR A 111 -8.83 -19.76 -3.49
C THR A 111 -8.74 -20.67 -4.72
N PRO A 112 -8.10 -20.21 -5.83
CA PRO A 112 -7.39 -18.94 -5.97
C PRO A 112 -8.31 -17.71 -6.12
N VAL A 113 -7.89 -16.56 -5.59
CA VAL A 113 -8.62 -15.29 -5.70
C VAL A 113 -7.76 -14.16 -6.29
N PRO A 114 -8.32 -13.31 -7.18
CA PRO A 114 -7.61 -12.12 -7.65
C PRO A 114 -7.55 -11.05 -6.56
N ILE A 115 -6.38 -10.41 -6.44
CA ILE A 115 -6.10 -9.35 -5.48
C ILE A 115 -5.81 -8.06 -6.23
N TYR A 116 -6.47 -6.99 -5.83
CA TYR A 116 -6.21 -5.63 -6.30
C TYR A 116 -6.39 -4.66 -5.13
N LEU A 117 -5.27 -4.18 -4.58
CA LEU A 117 -5.23 -3.39 -3.34
C LEU A 117 -4.50 -2.07 -3.59
N HIS A 118 -5.00 -1.02 -2.93
CA HIS A 118 -4.34 0.28 -2.88
C HIS A 118 -3.87 0.56 -1.46
N GLY A 119 -2.74 1.22 -1.33
CA GLY A 119 -2.23 1.68 -0.04
C GLY A 119 -1.55 3.03 -0.11
N GLN A 120 -1.20 3.53 1.06
CA GLN A 120 -0.46 4.78 1.23
C GLN A 120 0.86 4.50 1.93
N ARG A 121 1.90 5.22 1.55
CA ARG A 121 3.25 5.11 2.08
C ARG A 121 3.88 6.49 2.21
N ASP A 122 4.87 6.61 3.08
CA ASP A 122 5.70 7.81 3.11
C ASP A 122 6.64 7.84 1.90
N TYR A 123 7.15 9.03 1.57
CA TYR A 123 8.05 9.19 0.42
C TYR A 123 9.29 8.32 0.58
N GLY A 124 9.50 7.41 -0.35
CA GLY A 124 10.64 6.47 -0.34
C GLY A 124 10.46 5.27 0.56
N ASP A 125 9.31 5.14 1.23
CA ASP A 125 9.04 3.98 2.06
C ASP A 125 8.83 2.72 1.21
N SER A 126 9.20 1.58 1.79
CA SER A 126 9.04 0.25 1.20
C SER A 126 7.71 -0.37 1.59
N VAL A 127 7.22 -1.31 0.78
CA VAL A 127 6.00 -2.06 1.05
C VAL A 127 6.40 -3.45 1.55
N ASP A 128 5.85 -3.85 2.69
CA ASP A 128 6.05 -5.18 3.27
C ASP A 128 4.83 -6.06 2.99
N LEU A 129 5.06 -7.30 2.55
CA LEU A 129 4.03 -8.33 2.32
C LEU A 129 4.38 -9.61 3.08
N LYS A 130 3.37 -10.33 3.56
CA LYS A 130 3.49 -11.72 4.03
C LYS A 130 2.16 -12.45 3.89
N VAL A 131 2.20 -13.76 3.74
CA VAL A 131 0.99 -14.60 3.68
C VAL A 131 0.95 -15.56 4.87
N GLY A 132 -0.25 -16.00 5.23
CA GLY A 132 -0.47 -16.93 6.32
C GLY A 132 -1.80 -17.67 6.24
N ALA A 133 -1.97 -18.65 7.11
CA ALA A 133 -3.18 -19.47 7.24
C ALA A 133 -3.54 -19.69 8.72
N THR A 134 -4.82 -20.01 8.97
CA THR A 134 -5.28 -20.36 10.32
C THR A 134 -4.96 -21.79 10.72
N SER A 135 -4.51 -21.98 11.96
CA SER A 135 -4.31 -23.29 12.58
C SER A 135 -5.65 -23.95 12.93
N GLY A 136 -5.78 -25.25 12.69
CA GLY A 136 -7.06 -25.98 12.78
C GLY A 136 -7.66 -26.20 14.17
N VAL A 137 -7.00 -25.77 15.27
CA VAL A 137 -7.50 -26.00 16.65
C VAL A 137 -8.06 -24.72 17.29
N PHE A 138 -7.50 -23.55 16.97
CA PHE A 138 -7.91 -22.27 17.58
C PHE A 138 -8.07 -21.12 16.57
N ASN A 139 -8.02 -21.40 15.27
CA ASN A 139 -8.00 -20.39 14.21
C ASN A 139 -6.91 -19.31 14.42
N THR A 140 -5.79 -19.66 15.06
CA THR A 140 -4.65 -18.74 15.22
C THR A 140 -3.88 -18.66 13.90
N TYR A 141 -3.41 -17.47 13.53
CA TYR A 141 -2.66 -17.30 12.29
C TYR A 141 -1.18 -17.62 12.48
N ASN A 142 -0.66 -18.44 11.58
CA ASN A 142 0.77 -18.58 11.35
C ASN A 142 1.11 -17.91 10.02
N PHE A 143 2.26 -17.25 9.97
CA PHE A 143 2.71 -16.48 8.82
C PHE A 143 4.07 -16.96 8.32
N GLY A 144 4.30 -16.81 7.02
CA GLY A 144 5.62 -16.94 6.42
C GLY A 144 6.53 -15.74 6.71
N SER A 145 7.65 -15.69 6.00
CA SER A 145 8.59 -14.58 6.09
C SER A 145 7.98 -13.29 5.51
N THR A 146 8.40 -12.15 6.06
CA THR A 146 8.08 -10.83 5.50
C THR A 146 8.95 -10.55 4.29
N TYR A 147 8.32 -10.17 3.18
CA TYR A 147 8.96 -9.71 1.95
C TYR A 147 8.87 -8.20 1.87
N ARG A 148 10.02 -7.53 1.93
CA ARG A 148 10.14 -6.08 1.81
C ARG A 148 10.48 -5.68 0.37
N ILE A 149 9.66 -4.82 -0.22
CA ILE A 149 9.80 -4.39 -1.62
C ILE A 149 10.00 -2.87 -1.68
N SER A 150 11.07 -2.44 -2.36
CA SER A 150 11.33 -1.04 -2.68
C SER A 150 10.75 -0.72 -4.05
N ILE A 151 9.86 0.28 -4.12
CA ILE A 151 9.13 0.67 -5.34
C ILE A 151 9.42 2.11 -5.78
N GLY A 152 10.58 2.66 -5.42
CA GLY A 152 10.99 4.00 -5.86
C GLY A 152 10.15 5.15 -5.29
N THR A 153 10.35 6.36 -5.81
CA THR A 153 9.80 7.62 -5.29
C THR A 153 9.16 8.52 -6.34
N ASP A 154 8.84 7.93 -7.49
CA ASP A 154 8.31 8.54 -8.71
C ASP A 154 7.46 9.81 -8.50
#